data_AF-A0A9E7R598-F1
#
_entry.id   AF-A0A9E7R598-F1
#
_cell.length_a   1.000
_cell.length_b   1.000
_cell.length_c   1.000
_cell.angle_alpha   90.00
_cell.angle_beta   90.00
_cell.angle_gamma   90.00
#
_symmetry.space_group_name_H-M   'P 1'
#
loop_
_entity.id
_entity.type
_entity.pdbx_description
1 polymer ?
#
loop_
_entity_poly.entity_id
_entity_poly.type
_entity_poly.pdbx_seq_one_letter_code
_entity_poly.pdbx_strand_id
1 'polypeptide(L)'
;MSLDDLSETVTDVYADLGEETAVSLDRETRNELAMLVAAYEPEDADELVRRAVHELFQRSVETGNLDFHLRSGFDCTYDEFLSGMTYEEMAGGVQRPERDGNERRYQF
;
A
#
# COMPACT_ATOMS: atom_id res chain seq x y z
N MET A 1 -12.82 9.99 -0.90
CA MET A 1 -12.82 9.13 -2.11
C MET A 1 -13.15 7.72 -1.64
N SER A 2 -13.63 6.83 -2.50
CA SER A 2 -14.04 5.46 -2.18
C SER A 2 -13.04 4.42 -2.71
N LEU A 3 -13.35 3.14 -2.48
CA LEU A 3 -12.63 2.01 -3.08
C LEU A 3 -12.63 2.05 -4.62
N ASP A 4 -13.73 2.48 -5.23
CA ASP A 4 -13.83 2.64 -6.69
C ASP A 4 -12.90 3.76 -7.16
N ASP A 5 -12.87 4.89 -6.46
CA ASP A 5 -11.98 6.02 -6.78
C ASP A 5 -10.50 5.60 -6.68
N LEU A 6 -10.13 4.78 -5.68
CA LEU A 6 -8.78 4.23 -5.57
C LEU A 6 -8.46 3.31 -6.76
N SER A 7 -9.40 2.46 -7.16
CA SER A 7 -9.22 1.51 -8.25
C SER A 7 -9.05 2.19 -9.60
N GLU A 8 -9.85 3.22 -9.87
CA GLU A 8 -9.70 4.08 -11.04
C GLU A 8 -8.33 4.78 -11.01
N THR A 9 -7.98 5.40 -9.88
CA THR A 9 -6.70 6.12 -9.73
C THR A 9 -5.50 5.20 -9.96
N VAL A 10 -5.49 4.00 -9.40
CA VAL A 10 -4.40 3.03 -9.60
C VAL A 10 -4.30 2.61 -11.06
N THR A 11 -5.44 2.39 -11.72
CA THR A 11 -5.49 2.02 -13.14
C THR A 11 -4.93 3.14 -14.03
N ASP A 12 -5.33 4.37 -13.78
CA ASP A 12 -4.86 5.54 -14.53
C ASP A 12 -3.36 5.76 -14.33
N VAL A 13 -2.88 5.73 -13.09
CA VAL A 13 -1.45 5.86 -12.78
C VAL A 13 -0.64 4.73 -13.42
N TYR A 14 -1.15 3.50 -13.39
CA TYR A 14 -0.49 2.36 -14.04
C TYR A 14 -0.38 2.56 -15.56
N ALA A 15 -1.44 3.05 -16.20
CA ALA A 15 -1.42 3.35 -17.64
C ALA A 15 -0.44 4.47 -17.98
N ASP A 16 -0.35 5.51 -17.16
CA ASP A 16 0.54 6.65 -17.35
C ASP A 16 2.03 6.30 -17.16
N LEU A 17 2.35 5.35 -16.26
CA LEU A 17 3.73 4.92 -15.99
C LEU A 17 4.40 4.23 -17.18
N GLY A 18 3.64 3.51 -18.00
CA GLY A 18 4.17 2.74 -19.12
C GLY A 18 5.15 1.63 -18.72
N GLU A 19 6.08 1.29 -19.61
CA GLU A 19 7.04 0.18 -19.42
C GLU A 19 8.42 0.65 -18.92
N GLU A 20 8.74 1.94 -19.07
CA GLU A 20 10.06 2.51 -18.73
C GLU A 20 9.89 3.83 -17.96
N THR A 21 10.73 4.04 -16.94
CA THR A 21 10.77 5.29 -16.18
C THR A 21 12.21 5.79 -16.07
N ALA A 22 12.46 6.99 -16.58
CA ALA A 22 13.76 7.64 -16.43
C ALA A 22 13.89 8.28 -15.04
N VAL A 23 14.87 7.82 -14.24
CA VAL A 23 15.09 8.30 -12.88
C VAL A 23 16.36 9.14 -12.80
N SER A 24 16.25 10.38 -12.33
CA SER A 24 17.41 11.22 -12.04
C SER A 24 18.08 10.78 -10.73
N LEU A 25 19.39 10.50 -10.77
CA LEU A 25 20.15 10.10 -9.59
C LEU A 25 20.97 11.27 -9.04
N ASP A 26 20.69 11.66 -7.81
CA ASP A 26 21.56 12.55 -7.05
C ASP A 26 22.86 11.84 -6.64
N ARG A 27 23.73 12.57 -5.93
CA ARG A 27 25.04 12.07 -5.54
C ARG A 27 24.97 10.90 -4.55
N GLU A 28 24.06 10.99 -3.58
CA GLU A 28 23.88 9.98 -2.55
C GLU A 28 23.32 8.70 -3.17
N THR A 29 22.22 8.80 -3.93
CA THR A 29 21.63 7.64 -4.62
C THR A 29 22.63 6.96 -5.55
N ARG A 30 23.46 7.74 -6.26
CA ARG A 30 24.48 7.17 -7.15
C ARG A 30 25.56 6.41 -6.38
N ASN A 31 25.99 6.93 -5.23
CA ASN A 31 26.98 6.24 -4.40
C ASN A 31 26.42 4.93 -3.85
N GLU A 32 25.19 4.95 -3.31
CA GLU A 32 24.55 3.77 -2.75
C GLU A 32 24.28 2.71 -3.83
N LEU A 33 23.75 3.11 -4.98
CA LEU A 33 23.53 2.21 -6.11
C LEU A 33 24.85 1.60 -6.58
N ALA A 34 25.93 2.40 -6.68
CA ALA A 34 27.26 1.88 -7.04
C ALA A 34 27.78 0.86 -6.04
N MET A 35 27.57 1.08 -4.74
CA MET A 35 27.94 0.11 -3.69
C MET A 35 27.15 -1.20 -3.84
N LEU A 36 25.85 -1.13 -4.12
CA LEU A 36 25.01 -2.30 -4.33
C LEU A 36 25.38 -3.07 -5.59
N VAL A 37 25.60 -2.38 -6.71
CA VAL A 37 26.07 -3.00 -7.96
C VAL A 37 27.41 -3.71 -7.74
N ALA A 38 28.35 -3.08 -7.05
CA ALA A 38 29.66 -3.68 -6.77
C ALA A 38 29.57 -4.89 -5.83
N ALA A 39 28.63 -4.90 -4.88
CA ALA A 39 28.50 -5.95 -3.88
C ALA A 39 27.67 -7.15 -4.35
N TYR A 40 26.64 -6.90 -5.16
CA TYR A 40 25.67 -7.93 -5.59
C TYR A 40 25.88 -8.39 -7.02
N GLU A 41 26.72 -7.68 -7.80
CA GLU A 41 27.09 -8.02 -9.17
C GLU A 41 25.86 -8.37 -10.06
N PRO A 42 24.82 -7.52 -10.12
CA PRO A 42 23.67 -7.76 -10.97
C PRO A 42 24.05 -7.66 -12.44
N GLU A 43 23.21 -8.21 -13.32
CA GLU A 43 23.41 -8.06 -14.77
C GLU A 43 23.24 -6.60 -15.22
N ASP A 44 22.32 -5.86 -14.59
CA ASP A 44 22.08 -4.44 -14.81
C ASP A 44 21.65 -3.74 -13.51
N ALA A 45 22.00 -2.46 -13.36
CA ALA A 45 21.54 -1.61 -12.26
C ALA A 45 20.01 -1.47 -12.21
N ASP A 46 19.33 -1.55 -13.36
CA ASP A 46 17.88 -1.48 -13.45
C ASP A 46 17.18 -2.60 -12.66
N GLU A 47 17.82 -3.77 -12.52
CA GLU A 47 17.32 -4.85 -11.68
C GLU A 47 17.23 -4.43 -10.21
N LEU A 48 18.26 -3.75 -9.70
CA LEU A 48 18.30 -3.26 -8.33
C LEU A 48 17.27 -2.15 -8.09
N VAL A 49 17.03 -1.29 -9.09
CA VAL A 49 15.99 -0.26 -9.00
C VAL A 49 14.61 -0.90 -8.91
N ARG A 50 14.29 -1.89 -9.77
CA ARG A 50 13.03 -2.65 -9.69
C ARG A 50 12.88 -3.32 -8.32
N ARG A 51 13.94 -3.97 -7.84
CA ARG A 51 13.94 -4.58 -6.50
C ARG A 51 13.68 -3.55 -5.41
N ALA A 52 14.31 -2.38 -5.47
CA ALA A 52 14.09 -1.31 -4.48
C ALA A 52 12.63 -0.84 -4.43
N VAL A 53 11.94 -0.76 -5.58
CA VAL A 53 10.49 -0.47 -5.63
C VAL A 53 9.69 -1.55 -4.90
N HIS A 54 9.99 -2.83 -5.15
CA HIS A 54 9.32 -3.95 -4.48
C HIS A 54 9.57 -3.95 -2.96
N GLU A 55 10.81 -3.74 -2.52
CA GLU A 55 11.17 -3.66 -1.11
C GLU A 55 10.50 -2.46 -0.42
N LEU A 56 10.44 -1.30 -1.08
CA LEU A 56 9.73 -0.12 -0.57
C LEU A 56 8.24 -0.40 -0.41
N PHE A 57 7.61 -1.00 -1.43
CA PHE A 57 6.20 -1.37 -1.39
C PHE A 57 5.92 -2.35 -0.25
N GLN A 58 6.67 -3.46 -0.18
CA GLN A 58 6.55 -4.47 0.86
C GLN A 58 6.69 -3.86 2.25
N ARG A 59 7.74 -3.05 2.48
CA ARG A 59 7.95 -2.36 3.75
C ARG A 59 6.79 -1.42 4.08
N SER A 60 6.21 -0.76 3.09
CA SER A 60 5.08 0.18 3.30
C SER A 60 3.80 -0.55 3.70
N VAL A 61 3.55 -1.73 3.12
CA VAL A 61 2.46 -2.64 3.53
C VAL A 61 2.71 -3.18 4.95
N GLU A 62 3.87 -3.78 5.19
CA GLU A 62 4.21 -4.41 6.48
C GLU A 62 4.18 -3.43 7.66
N THR A 63 4.58 -2.18 7.44
CA THR A 63 4.56 -1.14 8.48
C THR A 63 3.20 -0.46 8.65
N GLY A 64 2.21 -0.78 7.81
CA GLY A 64 0.91 -0.10 7.77
C GLY A 64 0.97 1.35 7.26
N ASN A 65 2.13 1.79 6.77
CA ASN A 65 2.29 3.13 6.20
C ASN A 65 1.42 3.32 4.95
N LEU A 66 1.31 2.30 4.11
CA LEU A 66 0.46 2.37 2.93
C LEU A 66 -1.00 2.62 3.32
N ASP A 67 -1.52 1.81 4.25
CA ASP A 67 -2.90 1.92 4.75
C ASP A 67 -3.18 3.27 5.42
N PHE A 68 -2.21 3.86 6.10
CA PHE A 68 -2.37 5.21 6.67
C PHE A 68 -2.68 6.25 5.58
N HIS A 69 -1.97 6.20 4.46
CA HIS A 69 -2.19 7.11 3.33
C HIS A 69 -3.50 6.80 2.61
N LEU A 70 -3.80 5.52 2.37
CA LEU A 70 -5.03 5.10 1.71
C LEU A 70 -6.27 5.51 2.51
N ARG A 71 -6.29 5.33 3.82
CA ARG A 71 -7.40 5.78 4.67
C ARG A 71 -7.58 7.29 4.64
N SER A 72 -6.48 8.05 4.62
CA SER A 72 -6.55 9.51 4.59
C SER A 72 -7.05 10.06 3.24
N GLY A 73 -6.78 9.39 2.13
CA GLY A 73 -7.17 9.83 0.78
C GLY A 73 -8.49 9.23 0.30
N PHE A 74 -8.64 7.92 0.49
CA PHE A 74 -9.64 7.06 -0.15
C PHE A 74 -10.56 6.33 0.83
N ASP A 75 -10.43 6.60 2.14
CA ASP A 75 -11.26 5.99 3.19
C ASP A 75 -11.32 4.45 3.11
N CYS A 76 -10.24 3.84 2.61
CA CYS A 76 -10.12 2.40 2.42
C CYS A 76 -8.72 1.89 2.80
N THR A 77 -8.54 0.57 2.86
CA THR A 77 -7.26 -0.09 3.07
C THR A 77 -6.76 -0.80 1.82
N TYR A 78 -5.48 -1.18 1.85
CA TYR A 78 -4.90 -2.04 0.82
C TYR A 78 -5.57 -3.42 0.78
N ASP A 79 -5.97 -3.95 1.93
CA ASP A 79 -6.72 -5.21 1.99
C ASP A 79 -8.08 -5.12 1.30
N GLU A 80 -8.83 -4.02 1.48
CA GLU A 80 -10.11 -3.78 0.80
C GLU A 80 -9.92 -3.66 -0.72
N PHE A 81 -8.83 -3.01 -1.15
CA PHE A 81 -8.41 -2.96 -2.55
C PHE A 81 -8.12 -4.36 -3.11
N LEU A 82 -7.41 -5.21 -2.37
CA LEU A 82 -7.14 -6.58 -2.79
C LEU A 82 -8.40 -7.45 -2.83
N SER A 83 -9.34 -7.27 -1.90
CA SER A 83 -10.61 -8.01 -1.92
C SER A 83 -11.60 -7.49 -2.97
N GLY A 84 -11.41 -6.26 -3.47
CA GLY A 84 -12.35 -5.60 -4.38
C GLY A 84 -13.70 -5.29 -3.74
N MET A 85 -13.74 -5.25 -2.40
CA MET A 85 -14.94 -4.98 -1.60
C MET A 85 -14.53 -4.42 -0.23
N THR A 86 -15.32 -3.49 0.28
CA THR A 86 -15.07 -2.84 1.59
C THR A 86 -15.37 -3.81 2.75
N TYR A 87 -14.83 -3.53 3.93
CA TYR A 87 -15.12 -4.31 5.13
C TYR A 87 -16.61 -4.29 5.50
N GLU A 88 -17.32 -3.19 5.24
CA GLU A 88 -18.77 -3.10 5.49
C GLU A 88 -19.57 -4.07 4.61
N GLU A 89 -19.14 -4.22 3.35
CA GLU A 89 -19.72 -5.16 2.38
C GLU A 89 -19.33 -6.60 2.71
N MET A 90 -18.08 -6.85 3.11
CA MET A 90 -17.62 -8.18 3.58
C MET A 90 -18.35 -8.64 4.82
N ALA A 91 -18.67 -7.72 5.73
CA ALA A 91 -19.43 -8.00 6.93
C ALA A 91 -20.93 -8.22 6.62
N GLY A 92 -21.40 -8.01 5.39
CA GLY A 92 -22.79 -8.25 4.99
C GLY A 92 -23.79 -7.32 5.69
N GLY A 93 -23.37 -6.10 6.05
CA GLY A 93 -24.21 -5.18 6.80
C GLY A 93 -24.58 -5.71 8.18
N VAL A 94 -23.60 -6.16 8.97
CA VAL A 94 -23.82 -6.43 10.40
C VAL A 94 -24.43 -5.18 11.02
N GLN A 95 -25.75 -5.19 11.24
CA GLN A 95 -26.36 -4.42 12.32
C GLN A 95 -25.54 -4.79 13.53
N ARG A 96 -24.60 -3.91 13.90
CA ARG A 96 -23.94 -3.96 15.20
C ARG A 96 -25.10 -4.12 16.17
N PRO A 97 -25.22 -5.24 16.91
CA PRO A 97 -26.27 -5.31 17.90
C PRO A 97 -26.09 -4.05 18.74
N GLU A 98 -27.14 -3.21 18.79
CA GLU A 98 -27.17 -2.11 19.73
C GLU A 98 -26.65 -2.69 21.03
N ARG A 99 -25.56 -2.14 21.55
CA ARG A 99 -25.14 -2.48 22.90
C ARG A 99 -26.30 -2.01 23.76
N ASP A 100 -27.24 -2.91 23.99
CA ASP A 100 -28.38 -2.70 24.85
C ASP A 100 -27.78 -2.19 26.16
N GLY A 101 -28.08 -0.92 26.44
CA GLY A 101 -27.67 -0.27 27.66
C GLY A 101 -28.36 -0.98 28.82
N ASN A 102 -27.59 -1.26 29.88
CA ASN A 102 -27.95 -2.10 31.04
C ASN A 102 -27.98 -3.59 30.67
N GLU A 103 -27.22 -4.48 31.31
CA GLU A 103 -27.69 -5.06 32.58
C GLU A 103 -26.65 -5.95 33.30
N ARG A 104 -25.35 -5.89 32.97
CA ARG A 104 -24.35 -6.76 33.65
C ARG A 104 -23.16 -6.03 34.25
N ARG A 105 -23.43 -4.85 34.83
CA ARG A 105 -22.50 -4.18 35.74
C ARG A 105 -22.81 -4.68 37.17
N TYR A 106 -21.96 -5.58 37.67
CA TYR A 106 -21.97 -6.21 39.00
C TYR A 106 -22.98 -7.34 39.26
N GLN A 107 -22.46 -8.54 39.53
CA GLN A 107 -22.90 -9.40 40.63
C GLN A 107 -21.72 -10.27 41.11
N PHE A 108 -21.27 -9.93 42.33
CA PHE A 108 -20.45 -10.64 43.35
C PHE A 108 -19.18 -11.39 42.96
#